data_AF-A0A561EZW6-F1
#
_entry.id   AF-A0A561EZW6-F1
#
_cell.length_a   1.000
_cell.length_b   1.000
_cell.length_c   1.000
_cell.angle_alpha   90.00
_cell.angle_beta   90.00
_cell.angle_gamma   90.00
#
_symmetry.space_group_name_H-M   'P 1'
#
loop_
_entity.id
_entity.type
_entity.pdbx_description
1 polymer ?
#
loop_
_entity_poly.entity_id
_entity_poly.type
_entity_poly.pdbx_seq_one_letter_code
_entity_poly.pdbx_strand_id
1 'polypeptide(L)'
;MASRARTSRLLPAACLCCLLAACALPGSAAHVPSAVPSATSPTNPSARPVLRPLPDVLNGVTLDDVSALPQLVASLEALPQRPTERIVFDQGEPPSAYTAAVAALQPISYLMAEPVDSSQVAGASLADYHARTAALLAAFGTRIDLWEVGNEINGEWLGSAADVTAKVADSYRQVAAAGGRTAITLYYNPNCSEDTAHQMLPWTRENVPQDLKNGLDYVLVSYYEDNCHHYRPPLSEWNQVFTELAQLFPHARVGFGENGTSERTAPLDQKAEQLTHYYTLPVTAPRYMGGHFWWYYAEDMLPYPPANALWTALSRALTPLS
;
A
#
# COMPACT_ATOMS: atom_id res chain seq x y z
N MET A 1 7.10 -12.03 10.27
CA MET A 1 8.26 -11.36 9.63
C MET A 1 8.41 -11.86 8.20
N ALA A 2 7.97 -11.07 7.23
CA ALA A 2 8.23 -11.34 5.82
C ALA A 2 9.76 -11.35 5.57
N SER A 3 10.24 -12.54 5.21
CA SER A 3 11.51 -12.83 4.52
C SER A 3 12.81 -12.17 5.05
N ARG A 4 13.49 -12.91 5.95
CA ARG A 4 14.96 -12.95 5.93
C ARG A 4 15.40 -13.76 4.70
N ALA A 5 15.72 -13.10 3.59
CA ALA A 5 16.43 -13.73 2.49
C ALA A 5 17.66 -12.89 2.10
N ARG A 6 18.85 -13.42 2.42
CA ARG A 6 20.14 -12.93 1.94
C ARG A 6 20.18 -12.98 0.41
N THR A 7 20.14 -11.83 -0.25
CA THR A 7 20.51 -11.71 -1.66
C THR A 7 22.02 -11.56 -1.78
N SER A 8 22.68 -12.65 -2.17
CA SER A 8 24.07 -12.63 -2.62
C SER A 8 24.06 -12.49 -4.13
N ARG A 9 24.49 -11.34 -4.68
CA ARG A 9 24.93 -11.22 -6.09
C ARG A 9 25.75 -9.94 -6.32
N LEU A 10 27.07 -10.17 -6.39
CA LEU A 10 28.07 -9.63 -7.32
C LEU A 10 27.76 -8.27 -8.00
N LEU A 11 28.51 -7.24 -7.59
CA LEU A 11 28.75 -6.01 -8.35
C LEU A 11 29.48 -6.31 -9.68
N PRO A 12 29.21 -5.56 -10.76
CA PRO A 12 30.21 -5.28 -11.78
C PRO A 12 30.77 -3.87 -11.65
N ALA A 13 32.08 -3.84 -11.87
CA ALA A 13 33.00 -2.72 -11.86
C ALA A 13 32.61 -1.53 -12.75
N ALA A 14 33.05 -0.35 -12.28
CA ALA A 14 33.14 0.89 -13.02
C ALA A 14 33.97 0.74 -14.31
N CYS A 15 33.56 1.46 -15.36
CA CYS A 15 34.46 1.81 -16.46
C CYS A 15 34.33 3.30 -16.80
N LEU A 16 35.47 3.97 -16.63
CA LEU A 16 35.75 5.37 -16.91
C LEU A 16 36.21 5.48 -18.38
N CYS A 17 35.63 6.38 -19.19
CA CYS A 17 36.38 7.01 -20.29
C CYS A 17 35.68 8.24 -20.92
N CYS A 18 36.43 9.34 -20.83
CA CYS A 18 36.74 10.36 -21.85
C CYS A 18 35.67 11.29 -22.44
N LEU A 19 35.79 12.55 -22.00
CA LEU A 19 35.74 13.82 -22.73
C LEU A 19 35.85 13.76 -24.27
N LEU A 20 35.05 14.60 -24.94
CA LEU A 20 35.47 15.40 -26.10
C LEU A 20 34.68 16.72 -26.14
N ALA A 21 35.41 17.82 -26.27
CA ALA A 21 34.93 19.18 -26.41
C ALA A 21 35.21 19.70 -27.83
N ALA A 22 34.34 20.59 -28.33
CA ALA A 22 34.54 21.63 -29.38
C ALA A 22 33.17 21.92 -30.03
N CYS A 23 32.78 23.10 -30.49
CA CYS A 23 33.38 24.43 -30.64
C CYS A 23 32.20 25.42 -30.84
N ALA A 24 32.44 26.71 -30.60
CA ALA A 24 31.44 27.78 -30.64
C ALA A 24 31.48 28.62 -31.94
N LEU A 25 30.46 29.50 -32.05
CA LEU A 25 30.37 30.82 -32.74
C LEU A 25 29.56 30.87 -34.07
N PRO A 26 29.12 32.06 -34.55
CA PRO A 26 27.85 32.70 -34.16
C PRO A 26 27.00 33.15 -35.37
N GLY A 27 25.72 33.49 -35.17
CA GLY A 27 24.87 34.05 -36.23
C GLY A 27 23.93 35.12 -35.70
N SER A 28 24.12 36.35 -36.14
CA SER A 28 23.31 37.54 -35.83
C SER A 28 22.11 37.71 -36.76
N ALA A 29 21.17 38.50 -36.25
CA ALA A 29 20.18 39.34 -36.94
C ALA A 29 18.84 38.69 -37.38
N ALA A 30 17.75 39.10 -36.74
CA ALA A 30 16.87 40.15 -37.28
C ALA A 30 15.73 40.48 -36.29
N HIS A 31 15.56 41.77 -36.04
CA HIS A 31 14.43 42.36 -35.33
C HIS A 31 13.21 42.42 -36.26
N VAL A 32 12.06 41.93 -35.80
CA VAL A 32 10.74 42.20 -36.41
C VAL A 32 9.79 42.55 -35.26
N PRO A 33 9.06 43.69 -35.31
CA PRO A 33 8.16 44.10 -34.24
C PRO A 33 6.74 43.51 -34.42
N SER A 34 5.96 43.63 -33.34
CA SER A 34 4.50 43.51 -33.25
C SER A 34 3.92 42.12 -32.98
N ALA A 35 3.56 41.86 -31.73
CA ALA A 35 2.20 42.04 -31.23
C ALA A 35 2.17 41.58 -29.77
N VAL A 36 1.73 42.46 -28.86
CA VAL A 36 1.46 42.08 -27.46
C VAL A 36 0.17 41.24 -27.46
N PRO A 37 0.18 39.96 -27.07
CA PRO A 37 -1.06 39.27 -26.75
C PRO A 37 -1.50 39.76 -25.38
N SER A 38 -2.71 40.31 -25.33
CA SER A 38 -3.42 40.64 -24.11
C SER A 38 -3.33 39.50 -23.10
N ALA A 39 -2.99 39.85 -21.86
CA ALA A 39 -2.96 38.93 -20.73
C ALA A 39 -4.26 38.11 -20.68
N THR A 40 -4.14 36.80 -20.92
CA THR A 40 -5.16 35.85 -20.53
C THR A 40 -5.27 35.90 -19.01
N SER A 41 -6.49 36.20 -18.54
CA SER A 41 -6.88 36.13 -17.13
C SER A 41 -6.34 34.86 -16.47
N PRO A 42 -5.89 34.92 -15.21
CA PRO A 42 -5.42 33.73 -14.50
C PRO A 42 -6.57 32.73 -14.42
N THR A 43 -6.34 31.54 -14.99
CA THR A 43 -7.17 30.37 -14.74
C THR A 43 -7.28 30.19 -13.23
N ASN A 44 -8.53 30.11 -12.74
CA ASN A 44 -8.86 29.81 -11.35
C ASN A 44 -7.94 28.72 -10.78
N PRO A 45 -7.45 28.86 -9.53
CA PRO A 45 -6.60 27.85 -8.93
C PRO A 45 -7.38 26.54 -8.81
N SER A 46 -6.78 25.50 -9.40
CA SER A 46 -7.00 24.07 -9.22
C SER A 46 -8.24 23.67 -8.43
N ALA A 47 -9.31 23.30 -9.13
CA ALA A 47 -10.27 22.36 -8.56
C ALA A 47 -9.51 21.09 -8.19
N ARG A 48 -9.59 20.65 -6.92
CA ARG A 48 -9.01 19.38 -6.48
C ARG A 48 -9.52 18.26 -7.40
N PRO A 49 -8.69 17.29 -7.80
CA PRO A 49 -9.15 16.16 -8.59
C PRO A 49 -10.29 15.47 -7.84
N VAL A 50 -11.41 15.23 -8.51
CA VAL A 50 -12.50 14.44 -7.93
C VAL A 50 -12.04 12.99 -7.92
N LEU A 51 -11.73 12.47 -6.73
CA LEU A 51 -11.31 11.08 -6.59
C LEU A 51 -12.46 10.13 -6.93
N ARG A 52 -12.16 9.02 -7.62
CA ARG A 52 -13.12 7.94 -7.85
C ARG A 52 -13.65 7.44 -6.50
N PRO A 53 -14.98 7.34 -6.28
CA PRO A 53 -15.54 6.78 -5.05
C PRO A 53 -15.04 5.35 -4.80
N LEU A 54 -14.66 5.05 -3.56
CA LEU A 54 -14.34 3.70 -3.12
C LEU A 54 -15.61 2.99 -2.61
N PRO A 55 -15.67 1.65 -2.68
CA PRO A 55 -16.79 0.90 -2.13
C PRO A 55 -16.81 0.97 -0.60
N ASP A 56 -17.98 0.66 -0.02
CA ASP A 56 -18.11 0.58 1.42
C ASP A 56 -17.29 -0.58 2.00
N VAL A 57 -17.15 -1.69 1.28
CA VAL A 57 -16.27 -2.78 1.69
C VAL A 57 -15.07 -2.84 0.76
N LEU A 58 -13.85 -2.79 1.32
CA LEU A 58 -12.64 -3.04 0.52
C LEU A 58 -12.34 -4.54 0.51
N ASN A 59 -12.52 -5.17 -0.65
CA ASN A 59 -12.12 -6.55 -0.88
C ASN A 59 -10.68 -6.56 -1.37
N GLY A 60 -9.73 -6.60 -0.44
CA GLY A 60 -8.32 -6.39 -0.71
C GLY A 60 -7.62 -7.60 -1.32
N VAL A 61 -6.57 -7.41 -2.10
CA VAL A 61 -5.53 -8.41 -2.38
C VAL A 61 -4.21 -7.67 -2.57
N THR A 62 -3.08 -8.26 -2.22
CA THR A 62 -1.77 -7.63 -2.38
C THR A 62 -0.99 -8.27 -3.52
N LEU A 63 -0.38 -7.43 -4.34
CA LEU A 63 0.54 -7.78 -5.41
C LEU A 63 1.93 -7.28 -5.02
N ASP A 64 2.75 -8.18 -4.47
CA ASP A 64 4.20 -7.97 -4.29
C ASP A 64 5.02 -8.38 -5.52
N ASP A 65 4.38 -9.03 -6.50
CA ASP A 65 4.93 -9.30 -7.83
C ASP A 65 3.90 -8.98 -8.93
N VAL A 66 4.31 -8.18 -9.91
CA VAL A 66 3.51 -7.81 -11.10
C VAL A 66 4.05 -8.39 -12.41
N SER A 67 5.06 -9.25 -12.35
CA SER A 67 5.75 -9.82 -13.52
C SER A 67 4.84 -10.70 -14.39
N ALA A 68 3.86 -11.38 -13.78
CA ALA A 68 2.87 -12.22 -14.44
C ALA A 68 1.61 -11.46 -14.91
N LEU A 69 1.76 -10.19 -15.34
CA LEU A 69 0.65 -9.26 -15.56
C LEU A 69 -0.56 -9.81 -16.35
N PRO A 70 -0.41 -10.51 -17.50
CA PRO A 70 -1.57 -11.04 -18.21
C PRO A 70 -2.38 -12.08 -17.40
N GLN A 71 -1.69 -12.88 -16.59
CA GLN A 71 -2.33 -13.89 -15.75
C GLN A 71 -3.00 -13.25 -14.53
N LEU A 72 -2.36 -12.23 -13.95
CA LEU A 72 -2.93 -11.42 -12.88
C LEU A 72 -4.23 -10.75 -13.33
N VAL A 73 -4.20 -10.03 -14.47
CA VAL A 73 -5.38 -9.37 -15.04
C VAL A 73 -6.53 -10.37 -15.24
N ALA A 74 -6.27 -11.51 -15.90
CA ALA A 74 -7.30 -12.52 -16.14
C ALA A 74 -7.87 -13.12 -14.83
N SER A 75 -7.01 -13.33 -13.83
CA SER A 75 -7.39 -13.86 -12.51
C SER A 75 -8.27 -12.89 -11.73
N LEU A 76 -7.92 -11.61 -11.75
CA LEU A 76 -8.60 -10.53 -11.02
C LEU A 76 -9.93 -10.16 -11.67
N GLU A 77 -9.98 -10.10 -13.01
CA GLU A 77 -11.23 -9.90 -13.77
C GLU A 77 -12.26 -11.00 -13.54
N ALA A 78 -11.80 -12.22 -13.24
CA ALA A 78 -12.66 -13.37 -12.99
C ALA A 78 -13.26 -13.40 -11.56
N LEU A 79 -12.83 -12.52 -10.66
CA LEU A 79 -13.43 -12.42 -9.31
C LEU A 79 -14.88 -11.90 -9.41
N PRO A 80 -15.79 -12.35 -8.52
CA PRO A 80 -17.20 -11.97 -8.59
C PRO A 80 -17.45 -10.51 -8.19
N GLN A 81 -16.47 -9.87 -7.56
CA GLN A 81 -16.49 -8.44 -7.22
C GLN A 81 -15.16 -7.80 -7.61
N ARG A 82 -15.23 -6.52 -8.00
CA ARG A 82 -14.06 -5.67 -8.24
C ARG A 82 -13.22 -5.57 -6.97
N PRO A 83 -11.96 -6.05 -6.96
CA PRO A 83 -11.13 -6.01 -5.76
C PRO A 83 -10.49 -4.63 -5.57
N THR A 84 -9.87 -4.43 -4.40
CA THR A 84 -8.88 -3.39 -4.14
C THR A 84 -7.51 -4.04 -4.14
N GLU A 85 -6.70 -3.75 -5.14
CA GLU A 85 -5.34 -4.26 -5.26
C GLU A 85 -4.37 -3.32 -4.56
N ARG A 86 -3.68 -3.84 -3.55
CA ARG A 86 -2.55 -3.20 -2.90
C ARG A 86 -1.29 -3.59 -3.66
N ILE A 87 -0.67 -2.63 -4.33
CA ILE A 87 0.55 -2.83 -5.11
C ILE A 87 1.73 -2.43 -4.24
N VAL A 88 2.61 -3.39 -3.96
CA VAL A 88 3.91 -3.13 -3.34
C VAL A 88 4.82 -2.53 -4.40
N PHE A 89 5.34 -1.33 -4.15
CA PHE A 89 6.36 -0.76 -5.00
C PHE A 89 7.73 -1.06 -4.39
N ASP A 90 8.47 -2.00 -4.96
CA ASP A 90 9.77 -2.46 -4.46
C ASP A 90 10.83 -1.35 -4.36
N GLN A 91 11.54 -1.29 -3.23
CA GLN A 91 12.67 -0.39 -3.05
C GLN A 91 13.73 -0.61 -4.13
N GLY A 92 14.19 0.49 -4.74
CA GLY A 92 15.17 0.47 -5.82
C GLY A 92 14.56 0.43 -7.22
N GLU A 93 13.32 -0.05 -7.37
CA GLU A 93 12.63 -0.02 -8.67
C GLU A 93 12.00 1.35 -8.94
N PRO A 94 12.20 1.95 -10.13
CA PRO A 94 11.58 3.22 -10.48
C PRO A 94 10.07 3.05 -10.74
N PRO A 95 9.24 4.11 -10.60
CA PRO A 95 7.82 4.06 -10.96
C PRO A 95 7.57 3.52 -12.38
N SER A 96 8.48 3.77 -13.33
CA SER A 96 8.35 3.26 -14.71
C SER A 96 8.24 1.73 -14.80
N ALA A 97 8.81 0.98 -13.86
CA ALA A 97 8.71 -0.48 -13.81
C ALA A 97 7.24 -0.96 -13.64
N TYR A 98 6.41 -0.13 -13.01
CA TYR A 98 5.02 -0.46 -12.66
C TYR A 98 3.99 0.18 -13.61
N THR A 99 4.43 0.96 -14.61
CA THR A 99 3.51 1.71 -15.47
C THR A 99 2.54 0.81 -16.23
N ALA A 100 3.03 -0.33 -16.74
CA ALA A 100 2.18 -1.30 -17.43
C ALA A 100 1.15 -1.94 -16.48
N ALA A 101 1.58 -2.32 -15.28
CA ALA A 101 0.71 -2.91 -14.27
C ALA A 101 -0.39 -1.93 -13.84
N VAL A 102 -0.03 -0.72 -13.40
CA VAL A 102 -0.99 0.32 -13.00
C VAL A 102 -2.00 0.61 -14.11
N ALA A 103 -1.55 0.68 -15.37
CA ALA A 103 -2.43 0.94 -16.50
C ALA A 103 -3.42 -0.22 -16.78
N ALA A 104 -2.98 -1.47 -16.63
CA ALA A 104 -3.81 -2.64 -16.89
C ALA A 104 -4.78 -2.96 -15.73
N LEU A 105 -4.39 -2.66 -14.50
CA LEU A 105 -5.14 -3.04 -13.29
C LEU A 105 -6.21 -2.01 -12.90
N GLN A 106 -5.95 -0.71 -13.08
CA GLN A 106 -6.88 0.36 -12.69
C GLN A 106 -8.31 0.22 -13.28
N PRO A 107 -8.50 -0.24 -14.55
CA PRO A 107 -9.83 -0.44 -15.11
C PRO A 107 -10.62 -1.59 -14.48
N ILE A 108 -9.94 -2.55 -13.83
CA ILE A 108 -10.55 -3.78 -13.30
C ILE A 108 -10.58 -3.83 -11.77
N SER A 109 -9.83 -2.94 -11.12
CA SER A 109 -9.66 -2.90 -9.65
C SER A 109 -9.62 -1.49 -9.09
N TYR A 110 -9.73 -1.36 -7.77
CA TYR A 110 -9.29 -0.17 -7.03
C TYR A 110 -7.82 -0.33 -6.67
N LEU A 111 -7.01 0.73 -6.83
CA LEU A 111 -5.58 0.64 -6.60
C LEU A 111 -5.21 1.33 -5.28
N MET A 112 -4.58 0.56 -4.41
CA MET A 112 -3.88 1.03 -3.23
C MET A 112 -2.38 0.97 -3.49
N ALA A 113 -1.67 2.08 -3.34
CA ALA A 113 -0.22 2.09 -3.45
C ALA A 113 0.42 1.89 -2.08
N GLU A 114 1.37 0.97 -1.97
CA GLU A 114 2.32 0.89 -0.86
C GLU A 114 3.69 1.40 -1.35
N PRO A 115 4.06 2.67 -1.06
CA PRO A 115 5.31 3.25 -1.52
C PRO A 115 6.58 2.60 -0.97
N VAL A 116 6.50 2.14 0.30
CA VAL A 116 7.62 1.58 1.07
C VAL A 116 7.07 0.50 2.00
N ASP A 117 7.49 -0.74 1.77
CA ASP A 117 7.17 -1.89 2.62
C ASP A 117 7.85 -1.79 3.99
N SER A 118 7.23 -2.37 5.02
CA SER A 118 7.73 -2.30 6.41
C SER A 118 9.14 -2.87 6.56
N SER A 119 9.52 -3.87 5.76
CA SER A 119 10.86 -4.46 5.75
C SER A 119 11.95 -3.51 5.24
N GLN A 120 11.56 -2.45 4.52
CA GLN A 120 12.46 -1.49 3.87
C GLN A 120 12.58 -0.18 4.68
N VAL A 121 11.66 0.09 5.61
CA VAL A 121 11.59 1.35 6.37
C VAL A 121 12.87 1.66 7.12
N ALA A 122 13.48 0.68 7.78
CA ALA A 122 14.70 0.87 8.57
C ALA A 122 15.91 1.26 7.70
N GLY A 123 15.95 0.79 6.45
CA GLY A 123 17.01 1.09 5.50
C GLY A 123 16.84 2.41 4.75
N ALA A 124 15.65 3.02 4.79
CA ALA A 124 15.37 4.28 4.11
C ALA A 124 15.63 5.48 5.04
N SER A 125 16.27 6.54 4.55
CA SER A 125 16.27 7.84 5.25
C SER A 125 14.92 8.55 5.09
N LEU A 126 14.68 9.62 5.86
CA LEU A 126 13.52 10.50 5.64
C LEU A 126 13.51 11.08 4.22
N ALA A 127 14.68 11.45 3.69
CA ALA A 127 14.80 11.99 2.33
C ALA A 127 14.46 10.94 1.26
N ASP A 128 14.87 9.68 1.46
CA ASP A 128 14.54 8.59 0.54
C ASP A 128 13.04 8.28 0.55
N TYR A 129 12.44 8.22 1.75
CA TYR A 129 10.99 8.03 1.92
C TYR A 129 10.21 9.16 1.25
N HIS A 130 10.65 10.41 1.45
CA HIS A 130 10.06 11.60 0.82
C HIS A 130 10.12 11.50 -0.70
N ALA A 131 11.31 11.26 -1.26
CA ALA A 131 11.54 11.19 -2.69
C ALA A 131 10.75 10.05 -3.34
N ARG A 132 10.63 8.90 -2.65
CA ARG A 132 9.85 7.75 -3.10
C ARG A 132 8.37 8.10 -3.24
N THR A 133 7.77 8.69 -2.21
CA THR A 133 6.36 9.13 -2.26
C THR A 133 6.14 10.15 -3.37
N ALA A 134 7.02 11.17 -3.48
CA ALA A 134 6.93 12.19 -4.52
C ALA A 134 6.99 11.61 -5.94
N ALA A 135 7.90 10.65 -6.17
CA ALA A 135 8.07 10.02 -7.48
C ALA A 135 6.84 9.21 -7.90
N LEU A 136 6.24 8.46 -6.95
CA LEU A 136 5.02 7.69 -7.22
C LEU A 136 3.81 8.60 -7.41
N LEU A 137 3.67 9.67 -6.62
CA LEU A 137 2.61 10.66 -6.82
C LEU A 137 2.71 11.33 -8.20
N ALA A 138 3.92 11.69 -8.62
CA ALA A 138 4.15 12.29 -9.93
C ALA A 138 3.79 11.32 -11.08
N ALA A 139 4.08 10.03 -10.92
CA ALA A 139 3.80 9.02 -11.94
C ALA A 139 2.32 8.58 -11.97
N PHE A 140 1.70 8.41 -10.80
CA PHE A 140 0.45 7.67 -10.65
C PHE A 140 -0.63 8.38 -9.84
N GLY A 141 -0.44 9.63 -9.43
CA GLY A 141 -1.36 10.38 -8.57
C GLY A 141 -2.83 10.35 -9.00
N THR A 142 -3.12 10.36 -10.30
CA THR A 142 -4.48 10.31 -10.84
C THR A 142 -4.99 8.88 -11.15
N ARG A 143 -4.19 7.87 -10.85
CA ARG A 143 -4.47 6.45 -11.13
C ARG A 143 -4.62 5.62 -9.85
N ILE A 144 -4.02 6.04 -8.76
CA ILE A 144 -4.13 5.41 -7.44
C ILE A 144 -5.34 5.97 -6.69
N ASP A 145 -6.16 5.09 -6.12
CA ASP A 145 -7.38 5.46 -5.38
C ASP A 145 -7.15 5.64 -3.87
N LEU A 146 -6.09 5.01 -3.33
CA LEU A 146 -5.71 5.01 -1.91
C LEU A 146 -4.18 4.90 -1.76
N TRP A 147 -3.58 5.63 -0.83
CA TRP A 147 -2.14 5.59 -0.57
C TRP A 147 -1.87 5.09 0.84
N GLU A 148 -1.16 3.98 0.98
CA GLU A 148 -0.64 3.51 2.25
C GLU A 148 0.62 4.31 2.60
N VAL A 149 0.48 5.35 3.40
CA VAL A 149 1.58 6.27 3.71
C VAL A 149 2.52 5.74 4.79
N GLY A 150 2.23 4.54 5.32
CA GLY A 150 3.08 3.82 6.27
C GLY A 150 2.57 2.39 6.49
N ASN A 151 3.44 1.41 6.26
CA ASN A 151 3.14 0.00 6.52
C ASN A 151 3.71 -0.49 7.85
N GLU A 152 2.92 -1.29 8.58
CA GLU A 152 3.23 -1.91 9.89
C GLU A 152 4.04 -1.00 10.83
N ILE A 153 3.60 0.24 10.99
CA ILE A 153 4.44 1.33 11.52
C ILE A 153 4.86 1.15 13.00
N ASN A 154 4.22 0.24 13.73
CA ASN A 154 4.58 -0.13 15.10
C ASN A 154 5.55 -1.31 15.18
N GLY A 155 6.03 -1.87 14.06
CA GLY A 155 6.95 -3.00 14.07
C GLY A 155 8.30 -2.67 14.73
N GLU A 156 8.81 -3.61 15.52
CA GLU A 156 10.04 -3.47 16.31
C GLU A 156 11.30 -3.36 15.42
N TRP A 157 11.19 -3.75 14.15
CA TRP A 157 12.30 -3.75 13.18
C TRP A 157 12.50 -2.43 12.42
N LEU A 158 11.60 -1.45 12.57
CA LEU A 158 11.58 -0.25 11.73
C LEU A 158 12.58 0.84 12.19
N GLY A 159 13.12 0.71 13.41
CA GLY A 159 13.96 1.73 14.05
C GLY A 159 13.19 2.55 15.09
N SER A 160 13.64 3.77 15.36
CA SER A 160 13.02 4.61 16.40
C SER A 160 11.62 5.08 15.99
N ALA A 161 10.70 5.15 16.95
CA ALA A 161 9.33 5.62 16.68
C ALA A 161 9.30 7.06 16.13
N ALA A 162 10.23 7.92 16.56
CA ALA A 162 10.36 9.29 16.06
C ALA A 162 10.74 9.32 14.57
N ASP A 163 11.68 8.48 14.14
CA ASP A 163 12.09 8.41 12.73
C ASP A 163 10.98 7.83 11.85
N VAL A 164 10.30 6.77 12.33
CA VAL A 164 9.18 6.14 11.61
C VAL A 164 8.04 7.13 11.44
N THR A 165 7.60 7.77 12.52
CA THR A 165 6.48 8.71 12.47
C THR A 165 6.81 9.96 11.64
N ALA A 166 8.08 10.42 11.62
CA ALA A 166 8.51 11.50 10.74
C ALA A 166 8.36 11.14 9.25
N LYS A 167 8.76 9.92 8.85
CA LYS A 167 8.62 9.40 7.48
C LYS A 167 7.16 9.31 7.06
N VAL A 168 6.34 8.66 7.89
CA VAL A 168 4.91 8.46 7.63
C VAL A 168 4.18 9.80 7.56
N ALA A 169 4.48 10.73 8.48
CA ALA A 169 3.85 12.04 8.47
C ALA A 169 4.27 12.90 7.26
N ASP A 170 5.50 12.76 6.78
CA ASP A 170 5.93 13.40 5.54
C ASP A 170 5.15 12.88 4.33
N SER A 171 5.08 11.55 4.18
CA SER A 171 4.31 10.91 3.10
C SER A 171 2.82 11.26 3.15
N TYR A 172 2.22 11.24 4.33
CA TYR A 172 0.85 11.71 4.57
C TYR A 172 0.64 13.13 4.04
N ARG A 173 1.52 14.08 4.40
CA ARG A 173 1.39 15.48 3.97
C ARG A 173 1.51 15.62 2.44
N GLN A 174 2.41 14.87 1.81
CA GLN A 174 2.55 14.89 0.35
C GLN A 174 1.27 14.42 -0.35
N VAL A 175 0.72 13.27 0.07
CA VAL A 175 -0.51 12.72 -0.52
C VAL A 175 -1.71 13.62 -0.24
N ALA A 176 -1.86 14.11 0.99
CA ALA A 176 -2.94 15.01 1.36
C ALA A 176 -2.88 16.35 0.58
N ALA A 177 -1.68 16.90 0.36
CA ALA A 177 -1.48 18.09 -0.46
C ALA A 177 -1.83 17.85 -1.94
N ALA A 178 -1.58 16.65 -2.45
CA ALA A 178 -2.01 16.21 -3.78
C ALA A 178 -3.53 15.91 -3.85
N GLY A 179 -4.22 15.90 -2.72
CA GLY A 179 -5.65 15.60 -2.62
C GLY A 179 -5.99 14.12 -2.71
N GLY A 180 -5.03 13.22 -2.47
CA GLY A 180 -5.24 11.77 -2.43
C GLY A 180 -5.81 11.29 -1.09
N ARG A 181 -6.37 10.07 -1.07
CA ARG A 181 -6.76 9.38 0.16
C ARG A 181 -5.58 8.69 0.80
N THR A 182 -5.55 8.67 2.12
CA THR A 182 -4.43 8.15 2.92
C THR A 182 -4.85 7.00 3.83
N ALA A 183 -3.98 6.00 3.94
CA ALA A 183 -4.08 4.87 4.84
C ALA A 183 -2.77 4.70 5.61
N ILE A 184 -2.84 4.19 6.83
CA ILE A 184 -1.70 3.49 7.46
C ILE A 184 -2.12 2.06 7.77
N THR A 185 -1.14 1.17 7.83
CA THR A 185 -1.33 -0.20 8.33
C THR A 185 -0.55 -0.39 9.63
N LEU A 186 -1.21 -0.98 10.63
CA LEU A 186 -0.68 -1.27 11.95
C LEU A 186 -0.53 -2.79 12.11
N TYR A 187 0.59 -3.24 12.65
CA TYR A 187 0.85 -4.66 12.91
C TYR A 187 0.20 -5.08 14.23
N TYR A 188 -0.84 -5.93 14.15
CA TYR A 188 -1.45 -6.50 15.34
C TYR A 188 -0.60 -7.68 15.83
N ASN A 189 -0.09 -7.54 17.04
CA ASN A 189 0.89 -8.44 17.65
C ASN A 189 0.43 -8.99 19.01
N PRO A 190 -0.76 -9.62 19.09
CA PRO A 190 -1.26 -10.21 20.32
C PRO A 190 -0.36 -11.37 20.75
N ASN A 191 0.11 -11.33 21.98
CA ASN A 191 0.90 -12.42 22.59
C ASN A 191 2.25 -12.72 21.90
N CYS A 192 2.75 -11.83 21.04
CA CYS A 192 3.95 -12.05 20.22
C CYS A 192 4.84 -10.82 20.04
N SER A 193 4.55 -9.72 20.74
CA SER A 193 5.46 -8.58 20.82
C SER A 193 6.65 -8.93 21.71
N GLU A 194 7.88 -8.69 21.25
CA GLU A 194 9.08 -8.86 22.08
C GLU A 194 9.25 -7.67 23.05
N ASP A 195 8.80 -6.48 22.63
CA ASP A 195 8.76 -5.25 23.43
C ASP A 195 7.32 -4.73 23.58
N THR A 196 6.85 -4.62 24.82
CA THR A 196 5.50 -4.11 25.10
C THR A 196 5.28 -2.68 24.61
N ALA A 197 6.34 -1.89 24.42
CA ALA A 197 6.26 -0.56 23.82
C ALA A 197 5.77 -0.59 22.37
N HIS A 198 5.93 -1.72 21.67
CA HIS A 198 5.52 -1.93 20.27
C HIS A 198 4.20 -2.67 20.11
N GLN A 199 3.50 -2.97 21.21
CA GLN A 199 2.12 -3.43 21.15
C GLN A 199 1.27 -2.42 20.38
N MET A 200 0.52 -2.90 19.40
CA MET A 200 -0.16 -2.07 18.40
C MET A 200 -0.87 -0.85 18.99
N LEU A 201 -1.78 -1.06 19.95
CA LEU A 201 -2.61 0.00 20.51
C LEU A 201 -1.83 0.97 21.43
N PRO A 202 -1.04 0.50 22.43
CA PRO A 202 -0.14 1.38 23.19
C PRO A 202 0.80 2.21 22.30
N TRP A 203 1.50 1.58 21.36
CA TRP A 203 2.43 2.27 20.46
C TRP A 203 1.71 3.34 19.64
N THR A 204 0.53 3.01 19.10
CA THR A 204 -0.26 3.93 18.29
C THR A 204 -0.73 5.15 19.07
N ARG A 205 -1.16 4.95 20.33
CA ARG A 205 -1.57 6.04 21.21
C ARG A 205 -0.44 7.01 21.48
N GLU A 206 0.74 6.49 21.80
CA GLU A 206 1.90 7.28 22.19
C GLU A 206 2.53 8.00 20.99
N ASN A 207 2.74 7.28 19.88
CA ASN A 207 3.66 7.74 18.85
C ASN A 207 2.97 8.38 17.64
N VAL A 208 1.75 7.98 17.28
CA VAL A 208 1.11 8.54 16.08
C VAL A 208 0.67 9.99 16.35
N PRO A 209 1.16 10.98 15.56
CA PRO A 209 0.82 12.38 15.73
C PRO A 209 -0.68 12.67 15.60
N GLN A 210 -1.16 13.71 16.29
CA GLN A 210 -2.60 14.03 16.36
C GLN A 210 -3.17 14.48 15.01
N ASP A 211 -2.38 15.14 14.17
CA ASP A 211 -2.78 15.54 12.82
C ASP A 211 -3.02 14.32 11.92
N LEU A 212 -2.20 13.26 12.03
CA LEU A 212 -2.45 11.98 11.36
C LEU A 212 -3.70 11.30 11.93
N LYS A 213 -3.85 11.24 13.26
CA LYS A 213 -5.04 10.66 13.91
C LYS A 213 -6.34 11.28 13.40
N ASN A 214 -6.34 12.60 13.22
CA ASN A 214 -7.50 13.35 12.76
C ASN A 214 -7.63 13.43 11.22
N GLY A 215 -6.59 13.08 10.48
CA GLY A 215 -6.49 13.37 9.05
C GLY A 215 -6.57 12.15 8.13
N LEU A 216 -6.20 10.96 8.63
CA LEU A 216 -6.21 9.73 7.84
C LEU A 216 -7.62 9.32 7.43
N ASP A 217 -7.76 8.86 6.19
CA ASP A 217 -9.02 8.33 5.66
C ASP A 217 -9.23 6.86 6.07
N TYR A 218 -8.14 6.10 6.24
CA TYR A 218 -8.16 4.69 6.60
C TYR A 218 -7.07 4.34 7.63
N VAL A 219 -7.41 3.48 8.58
CA VAL A 219 -6.43 2.83 9.48
C VAL A 219 -6.66 1.34 9.43
N LEU A 220 -5.66 0.61 8.96
CA LEU A 220 -5.75 -0.80 8.65
C LEU A 220 -4.92 -1.63 9.63
N VAL A 221 -5.25 -2.91 9.70
CA VAL A 221 -4.55 -3.89 10.55
C VAL A 221 -3.91 -4.98 9.69
N SER A 222 -2.61 -5.16 9.86
CA SER A 222 -1.90 -6.36 9.44
C SER A 222 -1.99 -7.43 10.52
N TYR A 223 -2.35 -8.67 10.14
CA TYR A 223 -2.34 -9.79 11.06
C TYR A 223 -2.00 -11.14 10.42
N TYR A 224 -1.13 -11.89 11.11
CA TYR A 224 -0.67 -13.22 10.73
C TYR A 224 -0.70 -14.13 11.96
N GLU A 225 -1.56 -15.16 11.95
CA GLU A 225 -1.75 -16.07 13.10
C GLU A 225 -0.45 -16.78 13.49
N ASP A 226 0.32 -17.21 12.49
CA ASP A 226 1.56 -17.97 12.64
C ASP A 226 2.72 -17.15 13.22
N ASN A 227 2.74 -15.82 13.03
CA ASN A 227 3.66 -14.95 13.74
C ASN A 227 3.39 -14.92 15.26
N CYS A 228 2.16 -15.22 15.67
CA CYS A 228 1.69 -15.01 17.03
C CYS A 228 1.23 -16.30 17.70
N HIS A 229 2.09 -17.32 17.64
CA HIS A 229 1.89 -18.63 18.26
C HIS A 229 0.61 -19.35 17.77
N HIS A 230 0.24 -19.15 16.50
CA HIS A 230 -1.02 -19.62 15.91
C HIS A 230 -2.26 -19.16 16.68
N TYR A 231 -2.17 -18.00 17.33
CA TYR A 231 -3.31 -17.38 17.99
C TYR A 231 -4.32 -16.96 16.93
N ARG A 232 -5.60 -17.23 17.18
CA ARG A 232 -6.71 -16.73 16.37
C ARG A 232 -7.62 -15.90 17.27
N PRO A 233 -7.59 -14.56 17.17
CA PRO A 233 -8.42 -13.70 17.99
C PRO A 233 -9.89 -14.01 17.76
N PRO A 234 -10.69 -14.15 18.83
CA PRO A 234 -12.13 -14.34 18.68
C PRO A 234 -12.77 -13.07 18.10
N LEU A 235 -13.96 -13.21 17.49
CA LEU A 235 -14.70 -12.06 16.92
C LEU A 235 -14.91 -10.91 17.93
N SER A 236 -15.09 -11.22 19.22
CA SER A 236 -15.21 -10.21 20.27
C SER A 236 -13.97 -9.34 20.40
N GLU A 237 -12.79 -9.91 20.22
CA GLU A 237 -11.52 -9.20 20.26
C GLU A 237 -11.36 -8.32 19.02
N TRP A 238 -11.67 -8.83 17.83
CA TRP A 238 -11.67 -8.00 16.62
C TRP A 238 -12.62 -6.80 16.74
N ASN A 239 -13.83 -7.02 17.27
CA ASN A 239 -14.77 -5.92 17.54
C ASN A 239 -14.18 -4.89 18.51
N GLN A 240 -13.47 -5.33 19.55
CA GLN A 240 -12.80 -4.42 20.48
C GLN A 240 -11.67 -3.64 19.78
N VAL A 241 -10.75 -4.33 19.11
CA VAL A 241 -9.61 -3.74 18.39
C VAL A 241 -10.08 -2.65 17.42
N PHE A 242 -11.04 -2.97 16.54
CA PHE A 242 -11.53 -2.01 15.56
C PHE A 242 -12.35 -0.87 16.20
N THR A 243 -13.05 -1.12 17.31
CA THR A 243 -13.72 -0.05 18.06
C THR A 243 -12.71 0.92 18.66
N GLU A 244 -11.62 0.42 19.24
CA GLU A 244 -10.55 1.25 19.80
C GLU A 244 -9.83 2.05 18.69
N LEU A 245 -9.54 1.45 17.54
CA LEU A 245 -8.99 2.17 16.40
C LEU A 245 -9.94 3.26 15.88
N ALA A 246 -11.23 2.97 15.76
CA ALA A 246 -12.23 3.98 15.37
C ALA A 246 -12.32 5.13 16.40
N GLN A 247 -12.06 4.88 17.68
CA GLN A 247 -12.00 5.97 18.67
C GLN A 247 -10.74 6.81 18.54
N LEU A 248 -9.58 6.18 18.30
CA LEU A 248 -8.30 6.87 18.12
C LEU A 248 -8.24 7.69 16.83
N PHE A 249 -8.92 7.22 15.79
CA PHE A 249 -8.97 7.84 14.46
C PHE A 249 -10.42 8.22 14.12
N PRO A 250 -10.90 9.39 14.57
CA PRO A 250 -12.33 9.73 14.54
C PRO A 250 -12.90 9.89 13.13
N HIS A 251 -12.05 10.12 12.12
CA HIS A 251 -12.45 10.32 10.73
C HIS A 251 -12.09 9.14 9.81
N ALA A 252 -11.25 8.22 10.27
CA ALA A 252 -10.82 7.09 9.47
C ALA A 252 -11.86 5.95 9.47
N ARG A 253 -11.93 5.25 8.34
CA ARG A 253 -12.51 3.91 8.27
C ARG A 253 -11.47 2.90 8.77
N VAL A 254 -11.92 1.80 9.36
CA VAL A 254 -11.03 0.80 9.95
C VAL A 254 -11.26 -0.59 9.34
N GLY A 255 -10.22 -1.39 9.23
CA GLY A 255 -10.30 -2.69 8.55
C GLY A 255 -8.99 -3.47 8.60
N PHE A 256 -8.91 -4.63 7.98
CA PHE A 256 -7.61 -5.26 7.76
C PHE A 256 -6.93 -4.64 6.51
N GLY A 257 -5.61 -4.59 6.57
CA GLY A 257 -4.72 -4.09 5.52
C GLY A 257 -3.73 -5.14 5.04
N GLU A 258 -3.58 -6.22 5.82
CA GLU A 258 -2.86 -7.43 5.42
C GLU A 258 -3.40 -8.63 6.19
N ASN A 259 -3.49 -9.75 5.49
CA ASN A 259 -3.71 -11.07 6.07
C ASN A 259 -3.08 -12.14 5.18
N GLY A 260 -2.65 -13.23 5.81
CA GLY A 260 -2.03 -14.34 5.10
C GLY A 260 -1.35 -15.31 6.04
N THR A 261 -0.43 -16.09 5.49
CA THR A 261 0.51 -16.94 6.23
C THR A 261 1.92 -16.39 6.05
N SER A 262 2.65 -16.17 7.14
CA SER A 262 4.07 -15.81 7.05
C SER A 262 4.91 -16.94 6.46
N GLU A 263 4.50 -18.20 6.68
CA GLU A 263 5.05 -19.38 6.02
C GLU A 263 4.53 -19.50 4.58
N ARG A 264 5.36 -19.13 3.60
CA ARG A 264 5.00 -19.23 2.17
C ARG A 264 4.59 -20.65 1.74
N THR A 265 5.16 -21.66 2.39
CA THR A 265 4.92 -23.09 2.13
C THR A 265 3.77 -23.69 2.94
N ALA A 266 2.98 -22.88 3.66
CA ALA A 266 1.82 -23.36 4.38
C ALA A 266 0.87 -24.14 3.45
N PRO A 267 0.26 -25.24 3.91
CA PRO A 267 -0.69 -26.02 3.13
C PRO A 267 -1.82 -25.18 2.53
N LEU A 268 -2.19 -25.44 1.27
CA LEU A 268 -3.21 -24.66 0.56
C LEU A 268 -4.60 -24.71 1.21
N ASP A 269 -4.95 -25.83 1.85
CA ASP A 269 -6.20 -25.99 2.59
C ASP A 269 -6.22 -25.13 3.87
N GLN A 270 -5.10 -25.05 4.59
CA GLN A 270 -4.92 -24.13 5.70
C GLN A 270 -5.05 -22.67 5.24
N LYS A 271 -4.37 -22.30 4.15
CA LYS A 271 -4.49 -20.94 3.57
C LYS A 271 -5.93 -20.63 3.18
N ALA A 272 -6.63 -21.59 2.56
CA ALA A 272 -8.01 -21.41 2.11
C ALA A 272 -9.00 -21.27 3.28
N GLU A 273 -8.81 -22.04 4.36
CA GLU A 273 -9.58 -21.91 5.59
C GLU A 273 -9.37 -20.54 6.22
N GLN A 274 -8.11 -20.12 6.40
CA GLN A 274 -7.77 -18.83 7.00
C GLN A 274 -8.29 -17.67 6.15
N LEU A 275 -8.11 -17.72 4.82
CA LEU A 275 -8.65 -16.73 3.90
C LEU A 275 -10.16 -16.61 4.08
N THR A 276 -10.88 -17.74 4.02
CA THR A 276 -12.34 -17.75 4.15
C THR A 276 -12.76 -17.19 5.51
N HIS A 277 -12.07 -17.57 6.59
CA HIS A 277 -12.33 -17.07 7.93
C HIS A 277 -12.28 -15.53 7.97
N TYR A 278 -11.15 -14.92 7.58
CA TYR A 278 -10.98 -13.47 7.68
C TYR A 278 -11.92 -12.70 6.75
N TYR A 279 -12.04 -13.10 5.49
CA TYR A 279 -12.89 -12.39 4.51
C TYR A 279 -14.38 -12.46 4.83
N THR A 280 -14.82 -13.35 5.72
CA THR A 280 -16.22 -13.49 6.13
C THR A 280 -16.49 -13.10 7.58
N LEU A 281 -15.51 -12.51 8.29
CA LEU A 281 -15.67 -12.06 9.68
C LEU A 281 -16.78 -11.00 9.80
N PRO A 282 -17.83 -11.23 10.62
CA PRO A 282 -18.93 -10.28 10.79
C PRO A 282 -18.61 -9.26 11.89
N VAL A 283 -17.56 -8.45 11.69
CA VAL A 283 -17.18 -7.37 12.61
C VAL A 283 -18.23 -6.26 12.56
N THR A 284 -18.64 -5.75 13.73
CA THR A 284 -19.69 -4.74 13.91
C THR A 284 -19.18 -3.42 14.49
N ALA A 285 -17.86 -3.24 14.55
CA ALA A 285 -17.23 -2.02 15.03
C ALA A 285 -17.59 -0.80 14.15
N PRO A 286 -17.64 0.42 14.73
CA PRO A 286 -17.94 1.65 13.98
C PRO A 286 -16.95 1.88 12.82
N ARG A 287 -17.49 2.24 11.65
CA ARG A 287 -16.71 2.50 10.42
C ARG A 287 -15.81 1.34 9.98
N TYR A 288 -16.10 0.12 10.44
CA TYR A 288 -15.47 -1.07 9.90
C TYR A 288 -15.82 -1.23 8.42
N MET A 289 -14.82 -1.44 7.58
CA MET A 289 -14.98 -1.49 6.12
C MET A 289 -14.57 -2.84 5.52
N GLY A 290 -14.41 -3.89 6.34
CA GLY A 290 -13.74 -5.10 5.88
C GLY A 290 -12.27 -4.78 5.68
N GLY A 291 -11.82 -4.75 4.43
CA GLY A 291 -10.41 -4.61 4.12
C GLY A 291 -9.74 -5.91 4.49
N HIS A 292 -9.60 -6.84 3.57
CA HIS A 292 -8.93 -8.11 3.82
C HIS A 292 -7.98 -8.25 2.65
N PHE A 293 -6.71 -7.88 2.81
CA PHE A 293 -5.72 -7.87 1.74
C PHE A 293 -4.83 -9.10 1.85
N TRP A 294 -5.14 -10.12 1.04
CA TRP A 294 -4.34 -11.35 1.03
C TRP A 294 -2.94 -11.08 0.45
N TRP A 295 -1.88 -11.30 1.22
CA TRP A 295 -0.54 -10.76 0.92
C TRP A 295 0.11 -11.34 -0.36
N TYR A 296 0.07 -12.65 -0.58
CA TYR A 296 0.79 -13.28 -1.71
C TYR A 296 -0.14 -13.64 -2.86
N TYR A 297 -0.94 -12.70 -3.39
CA TYR A 297 -1.93 -13.04 -4.42
C TYR A 297 -1.26 -13.61 -5.69
N ALA A 298 -0.15 -13.03 -6.14
CA ALA A 298 0.53 -13.48 -7.35
C ALA A 298 1.00 -14.94 -7.24
N GLU A 299 1.53 -15.33 -6.07
CA GLU A 299 2.02 -16.68 -5.82
C GLU A 299 0.92 -17.68 -5.48
N ASP A 300 -0.08 -17.24 -4.72
CA ASP A 300 -1.11 -18.12 -4.17
C ASP A 300 -2.28 -18.34 -5.13
N MET A 301 -2.57 -17.37 -6.00
CA MET A 301 -3.78 -17.37 -6.83
C MET A 301 -3.52 -17.71 -8.28
N LEU A 302 -2.25 -17.79 -8.70
CA LEU A 302 -1.87 -18.16 -10.07
C LEU A 302 -1.31 -19.59 -10.20
N PRO A 303 -1.61 -20.29 -11.32
CA PRO A 303 -2.65 -19.94 -12.29
C PRO A 303 -4.04 -20.00 -11.64
N TYR A 304 -4.96 -19.12 -12.06
CA TYR A 304 -6.36 -19.13 -11.60
C TYR A 304 -7.12 -20.37 -12.16
N PRO A 305 -8.36 -20.70 -11.70
CA PRO A 305 -9.09 -21.96 -11.97
C PRO A 305 -8.98 -22.58 -13.38
N PRO A 306 -9.17 -23.90 -13.51
CA PRO A 306 -9.89 -24.80 -12.58
C PRO A 306 -9.06 -25.43 -11.46
N ALA A 307 -7.74 -25.23 -11.42
CA ALA A 307 -6.86 -25.97 -10.50
C ALA A 307 -6.60 -25.31 -9.13
N ASN A 308 -6.88 -24.00 -8.98
CA ASN A 308 -6.50 -23.26 -7.78
C ASN A 308 -7.62 -23.20 -6.74
N ALA A 309 -7.46 -23.99 -5.68
CA ALA A 309 -8.39 -24.08 -4.57
C ALA A 309 -8.45 -22.78 -3.74
N LEU A 310 -7.33 -22.07 -3.62
CA LEU A 310 -7.23 -20.85 -2.83
C LEU A 310 -7.91 -19.66 -3.55
N TRP A 311 -7.72 -19.54 -4.87
CA TRP A 311 -8.51 -18.60 -5.69
C TRP A 311 -10.01 -18.91 -5.59
N THR A 312 -10.37 -20.20 -5.63
CA THR A 312 -11.77 -20.63 -5.50
C THR A 312 -12.35 -20.26 -4.13
N ALA A 313 -11.58 -20.40 -3.06
CA ALA A 313 -11.98 -19.98 -1.71
C ALA A 313 -12.20 -18.45 -1.64
N LEU A 314 -11.27 -17.66 -2.20
CA LEU A 314 -11.42 -16.22 -2.29
C LEU A 314 -12.67 -15.82 -3.08
N SER A 315 -12.85 -16.37 -4.29
CA SER A 315 -14.03 -16.10 -5.12
C SER A 315 -15.34 -16.39 -4.36
N ARG A 316 -15.42 -17.50 -3.63
CA ARG A 316 -16.59 -17.82 -2.78
C ARG A 316 -16.76 -16.81 -1.64
N ALA A 317 -15.69 -16.44 -0.94
CA ALA A 317 -15.74 -15.48 0.16
C ALA A 317 -16.16 -14.08 -0.30
N LEU A 318 -15.84 -13.72 -1.55
CA LEU A 318 -16.26 -12.46 -2.18
C LEU A 318 -17.67 -12.52 -2.78
N THR A 319 -18.31 -13.68 -2.83
CA THR A 319 -19.68 -13.78 -3.35
C THR A 319 -20.66 -13.30 -2.27
N PRO A 320 -21.53 -12.30 -2.55
CA PRO A 320 -22.55 -11.89 -1.58
C PRO A 320 -23.41 -13.08 -1.15
N LEU A 321 -23.67 -13.21 0.15
CA LEU A 321 -24.68 -14.15 0.63
C LEU A 321 -26.04 -13.68 0.13
N SER A 322 -26.66 -14.47 -0.74
CA SER A 322 -28.00 -14.25 -1.30
C SER A 322 -29.11 -14.43 -0.26
#